data_AF-A0A8C9KMZ5-F1
#
_entry.id   AF-A0A8C9KMZ5-F1
#
_cell.length_a   1.000
_cell.length_b   1.000
_cell.length_c   1.000
_cell.angle_alpha   90.00
_cell.angle_beta   90.00
_cell.angle_gamma   90.00
#
_symmetry.space_group_name_H-M   'P 1'
#
loop_
_entity.id
_entity.type
_entity.pdbx_description
1 polymer ?
#
loop_
_entity_poly.entity_id
_entity_poly.type
_entity_poly.pdbx_seq_one_letter_code
_entity_poly.pdbx_strand_id
1 'polypeptide(L)'
;MQGQRTWEKAYQHHRRKVQDAQPLVDTRAPLSLSHLCLKLKKLKLEEERLAVIDRDNRLLLERVSCIMRTRGQTERNNCTCKSRN
;
A
#
# COMPACT_ATOMS: atom_id res chain seq x y z
N MET A 1 4.09 68.38 16.76
CA MET A 1 4.32 67.16 17.58
C MET A 1 3.20 66.09 17.47
N GLN A 2 1.99 66.40 16.98
CA GLN A 2 0.89 65.40 16.95
C GLN A 2 1.04 64.30 15.88
N GLY A 3 1.67 64.60 14.73
CA GLY A 3 1.82 63.65 13.62
C GLY A 3 2.78 62.47 13.87
N GLN A 4 3.77 62.63 14.75
CA GLN A 4 4.68 61.53 15.12
C GLN A 4 3.94 60.45 15.93
N ARG A 5 3.07 60.86 16.85
CA ARG A 5 2.28 59.93 17.68
C ARG A 5 1.24 59.15 16.88
N THR A 6 0.69 59.72 15.81
CA THR A 6 -0.27 59.02 14.94
C THR A 6 0.41 57.98 14.06
N TRP A 7 1.58 58.32 13.51
CA TRP A 7 2.37 57.38 12.72
C TRP A 7 2.84 56.19 13.56
N GLU A 8 3.31 56.45 14.78
CA GLU A 8 3.78 55.39 15.68
C GLU A 8 2.66 54.41 16.07
N LYS A 9 1.44 54.93 16.32
CA LYS A 9 0.25 54.10 16.56
C LYS A 9 -0.14 53.27 15.33
N ALA A 10 -0.13 53.87 14.14
CA ALA A 10 -0.43 53.17 12.90
C ALA A 10 0.59 52.05 12.61
N TYR A 11 1.87 52.31 12.87
CA TYR A 11 2.95 51.34 12.74
C TYR A 11 2.77 50.17 13.70
N GLN A 12 2.52 50.43 14.99
CA GLN A 12 2.28 49.35 15.96
C GLN A 12 1.06 48.51 15.60
N HIS A 13 -0.02 49.15 15.15
CA HIS A 13 -1.23 48.46 14.70
C HIS A 13 -0.97 47.57 13.47
N HIS A 14 -0.21 48.07 12.49
CA HIS A 14 0.20 47.26 11.34
C HIS A 14 1.04 46.05 11.77
N ARG A 15 2.02 46.25 12.66
CA ARG A 15 2.87 45.16 13.17
C ARG A 15 2.05 44.07 13.87
N ARG A 16 1.03 44.43 14.65
CA ARG A 16 0.10 43.45 15.24
C ARG A 16 -0.65 42.68 14.17
N LYS A 17 -1.23 43.36 13.17
CA LYS A 17 -1.93 42.70 12.05
C LYS A 17 -1.05 41.74 11.27
N VAL A 18 0.22 42.10 11.05
CA VAL A 18 1.18 41.21 10.38
C VAL A 18 1.52 40.00 11.25
N GLN A 19 1.67 40.19 12.55
CA GLN A 19 1.96 39.10 13.49
C GLN A 19 0.78 38.13 13.64
N ASP A 20 -0.45 38.66 13.67
CA ASP A 20 -1.67 37.86 13.84
C ASP A 20 -2.16 37.24 12.53
N ALA A 21 -1.57 37.61 11.40
CA ALA A 21 -1.95 37.10 10.09
C ALA A 21 -1.76 35.58 10.02
N GLN A 22 -2.86 34.85 9.83
CA GLN A 22 -2.82 33.43 9.57
C GLN A 22 -2.51 33.16 8.08
N PRO A 23 -1.77 32.09 7.76
CA PRO A 23 -1.56 31.69 6.38
C PRO A 23 -2.89 31.31 5.72
N LEU A 24 -3.13 31.84 4.52
CA LEU A 24 -4.36 31.59 3.75
C LEU A 24 -4.45 30.14 3.24
N VAL A 25 -3.29 29.50 3.05
CA VAL A 25 -3.15 28.15 2.53
C VAL A 25 -2.50 27.27 3.58
N ASP A 26 -2.93 26.01 3.64
CA ASP A 26 -2.27 25.03 4.47
C ASP A 26 -0.89 24.71 3.89
N THR A 27 0.16 25.05 4.63
CA THR A 27 1.55 24.74 4.27
C THR A 27 2.11 23.58 5.10
N ARG A 28 1.27 22.86 5.86
CA ARG A 28 1.71 21.69 6.61
C ARG A 28 2.25 20.63 5.65
N ALA A 29 3.21 19.86 6.13
CA ALA A 29 3.66 18.67 5.41
C ALA A 29 2.44 17.78 5.15
N PRO A 30 2.24 17.31 3.90
CA PRO A 30 1.18 16.36 3.60
C PRO A 30 1.30 15.16 4.54
N LEU A 31 0.14 14.63 4.97
CA LEU A 31 0.11 13.40 5.75
C LEU A 31 0.89 12.32 4.98
N SER A 32 1.75 11.55 5.64
CA SER A 32 2.42 10.43 4.99
C SER A 32 1.35 9.42 4.59
N LEU A 33 0.87 9.52 3.35
CA LEU A 33 -0.16 8.64 2.83
C LEU A 33 0.43 7.24 2.83
N SER A 34 -0.11 6.34 3.65
CA SER A 34 0.40 4.97 3.82
C SER A 34 0.51 4.22 2.49
N HIS A 35 -0.38 4.53 1.54
CA HIS A 35 -0.37 4.00 0.17
C HIS A 35 0.75 4.57 -0.73
N LEU A 36 1.39 5.69 -0.35
CA LEU A 36 2.58 6.24 -1.00
C LEU A 36 3.86 5.57 -0.46
N CYS A 37 3.86 5.19 0.83
CA CYS A 37 4.95 4.46 1.47
C CYS A 37 4.98 2.96 1.09
N LEU A 38 3.82 2.36 0.85
CA LEU A 38 3.69 0.94 0.53
C LEU A 38 3.43 0.75 -0.96
N LYS A 39 4.28 -0.05 -1.63
CA LYS A 39 4.10 -0.44 -3.04
C LYS A 39 3.00 -1.50 -3.19
N LEU A 40 1.76 -1.15 -2.83
CA LEU A 40 0.62 -2.08 -2.75
C LEU A 40 0.38 -2.87 -4.04
N LYS A 41 0.52 -2.22 -5.22
CA LYS A 41 0.41 -2.91 -6.52
C LYS A 41 1.46 -4.01 -6.68
N LYS A 42 2.70 -3.75 -6.23
CA LYS A 42 3.79 -4.72 -6.29
C LYS A 42 3.51 -5.89 -5.36
N LEU A 43 3.12 -5.62 -4.11
CA LEU A 43 2.80 -6.65 -3.13
C LEU A 43 1.69 -7.58 -3.61
N LYS A 44 0.59 -7.00 -4.12
CA LYS A 44 -0.52 -7.77 -4.67
C LYS A 44 -0.10 -8.68 -5.82
N LEU A 45 0.72 -8.18 -6.76
CA LEU A 45 1.23 -8.97 -7.87
C LEU A 45 2.12 -10.14 -7.39
N GLU A 46 2.94 -9.91 -6.37
CA GLU A 46 3.78 -10.95 -5.76
C GLU A 46 2.93 -12.02 -5.06
N GLU A 47 1.90 -11.62 -4.31
CA GLU A 47 0.94 -12.54 -3.68
C GLU A 47 0.22 -13.41 -4.72
N GLU A 48 -0.30 -12.81 -5.80
CA GLU A 48 -0.97 -13.53 -6.88
C GLU A 48 -0.02 -14.53 -7.57
N ARG A 49 1.23 -14.12 -7.83
CA ARG A 49 2.25 -15.01 -8.40
C ARG A 49 2.57 -16.18 -7.47
N LEU A 50 2.73 -15.93 -6.17
CA LEU A 50 2.99 -16.98 -5.18
C LEU A 50 1.82 -17.95 -5.07
N ALA A 51 0.57 -17.47 -5.11
CA ALA A 51 -0.62 -18.31 -5.07
C ALA A 51 -0.69 -19.28 -6.26
N VAL A 52 -0.28 -18.85 -7.46
CA VAL A 52 -0.18 -19.73 -8.63
C VAL A 52 0.90 -20.79 -8.43
N ILE A 53 2.10 -20.38 -8.00
CA ILE A 53 3.21 -21.31 -7.73
C ILE A 53 2.80 -22.37 -6.69
N ASP A 54 2.14 -21.98 -5.60
CA ASP A 54 1.71 -22.90 -4.55
C ASP A 54 0.65 -23.88 -5.04
N ARG A 55 -0.29 -23.43 -5.88
CA ARG A 55 -1.27 -24.31 -6.51
C ARG A 55 -0.59 -25.34 -7.41
N ASP A 56 0.35 -24.90 -8.23
CA ASP A 56 1.05 -25.77 -9.17
C ASP A 56 1.95 -26.77 -8.45
N ASN A 57 2.64 -26.34 -7.39
CA ASN A 57 3.44 -27.20 -6.52
C ASN A 57 2.59 -28.29 -5.87
N ARG A 58 1.40 -27.95 -5.36
CA ARG A 58 0.46 -28.93 -4.79
C ARG A 58 0.02 -29.97 -5.84
N LEU A 59 -0.33 -29.52 -7.04
CA LEU A 59 -0.73 -30.41 -8.14
C LEU A 59 0.43 -31.32 -8.57
N LEU A 60 1.64 -30.79 -8.66
CA LEU A 60 2.83 -31.57 -9.00
C LEU A 60 3.11 -32.63 -7.94
N LEU A 61 3.10 -32.26 -6.66
CA LEU A 61 3.30 -33.17 -5.54
C LEU A 61 2.28 -34.31 -5.54
N GLU A 62 1.01 -34.00 -5.81
CA GLU A 62 -0.04 -34.99 -5.90
C GLU A 62 0.19 -35.98 -7.05
N ARG A 63 0.56 -35.48 -8.22
CA ARG A 63 0.89 -36.31 -9.40
C ARG A 63 2.08 -37.23 -9.14
N VAL A 64 3.17 -36.68 -8.61
CA VAL A 64 4.38 -37.45 -8.27
C VAL A 64 4.07 -38.50 -7.20
N SER A 65 3.33 -38.12 -6.16
CA SER A 65 2.91 -39.06 -5.10
C SER A 65 2.01 -40.17 -5.62
N CYS A 66 1.19 -39.88 -6.63
CA CYS A 66 0.41 -40.90 -7.31
C CYS A 66 1.32 -41.87 -8.06
N ILE A 67 2.20 -41.37 -8.94
CA ILE A 67 3.14 -42.19 -9.75
C ILE A 67 4.00 -43.09 -8.85
N MET A 68 4.52 -42.54 -7.75
CA MET A 68 5.32 -43.28 -6.78
C MET A 68 4.53 -44.43 -6.14
N ARG A 69 3.24 -44.23 -5.84
CA ARG A 69 2.36 -45.28 -5.28
C ARG A 69 2.05 -46.37 -6.29
N THR A 70 1.76 -46.02 -7.54
CA THR A 70 1.45 -47.00 -8.59
C THR A 70 2.67 -47.71 -9.19
N ARG A 71 3.91 -47.36 -8.76
CA ARG A 71 5.16 -47.97 -9.26
C ARG A 71 5.26 -48.05 -10.80
N GLY A 72 4.67 -47.09 -11.51
CA GLY A 72 4.65 -47.07 -12.97
C GLY A 72 3.62 -47.99 -13.65
N GLN A 73 2.74 -48.66 -12.91
CA GLN A 73 1.54 -49.26 -13.50
C GLN A 73 0.63 -48.14 -14.01
N THR A 74 0.44 -48.11 -15.32
CA THR A 74 -0.51 -47.20 -15.98
C THR A 74 -1.92 -47.78 -15.79
N GLU A 75 -2.45 -47.64 -14.58
CA GLU A 75 -3.88 -47.83 -14.36
C GLU A 75 -4.60 -46.82 -15.26
N ARG A 76 -5.39 -47.29 -16.23
CA ARG A 76 -6.22 -46.48 -17.16
C ARG A 76 -7.19 -45.53 -16.45
N ASN A 77 -7.29 -45.66 -15.13
CA ASN A 77 -8.11 -44.83 -14.27
C ASN A 77 -7.34 -43.57 -13.95
N ASN A 78 -7.69 -42.47 -14.64
CA ASN A 78 -7.33 -41.12 -14.20
C ASN A 78 -7.47 -41.08 -12.68
N CYS A 79 -6.37 -40.81 -12.00
CA CYS A 79 -6.36 -40.57 -10.56
C CYS A 79 -7.24 -39.35 -10.33
N THR A 80 -8.54 -39.57 -10.10
CA THR A 80 -9.51 -38.52 -9.80
C THR A 80 -9.31 -38.10 -8.36
N CYS A 81 -8.20 -37.40 -8.10
CA CYS A 81 -8.11 -36.54 -6.95
C CYS A 81 -9.09 -35.38 -7.17
N LYS A 82 -10.34 -35.61 -6.77
CA LYS A 82 -11.34 -34.55 -6.67
C LYS A 82 -10.87 -33.62 -5.55
N SER A 83 -10.33 -32.46 -5.91
CA SER A 83 -10.24 -31.35 -4.95
C SER A 83 -11.65 -31.07 -4.44
N ARG A 84 -11.91 -31.41 -3.17
CA ARG A 84 -13.10 -30.97 -2.45
C ARG A 84 -12.96 -29.46 -2.27
N ASN A 85 -13.93 -28.73 -2.80
CA ASN A 85 -14.11 -27.29 -2.62
C ASN A 85 -14.20 -26.95 -1.12
#